data_AF-A0A936Z4N7-F1
#
_entry.id   AF-A0A936Z4N7-F1
#
_cell.length_a   1.000
_cell.length_b   1.000
_cell.length_c   1.000
_cell.angle_alpha   90.00
_cell.angle_beta   90.00
_cell.angle_gamma   90.00
#
_symmetry.space_group_name_H-M   'P 1'
#
loop_
_entity.id
_entity.type
_entity.pdbx_description
1 polymer ?
#
loop_
_entity_poly.entity_id
_entity_poly.type
_entity_poly.pdbx_seq_one_letter_code
_entity_poly.pdbx_strand_id
1 'polypeptide(L)'
;MSASHAPALDAIAFQLAAALEEYEVSVGRMIDTWLDMELYGRVSEQIEEIRLYCLPLPQLSAPWVELLIAHAELVHALWRLRFQEEGTDRERLEEVRQHHTACVRKLRSRCLVLLSGAPLS
;
A
#
# COMPACT_ATOMS: atom_id res chain seq x y z
N MET A 1 -14.28 20.55 -19.33
CA MET A 1 -13.64 19.25 -19.02
C MET A 1 -14.42 18.20 -19.80
N SER A 2 -13.82 17.64 -20.85
CA SER A 2 -14.50 16.72 -21.75
C SER A 2 -14.89 15.43 -21.02
N ALA A 3 -16.13 14.98 -21.21
CA ALA A 3 -16.70 13.76 -20.63
C ALA A 3 -15.91 12.47 -20.94
N SER A 4 -14.90 12.53 -21.81
CA SER A 4 -14.03 11.42 -22.21
C SER A 4 -12.98 11.00 -21.16
N HIS A 5 -12.69 11.82 -20.15
CA HIS A 5 -11.66 11.51 -19.15
C HIS A 5 -12.18 10.79 -17.90
N ALA A 6 -13.47 10.94 -17.56
CA ALA A 6 -14.05 10.29 -16.39
C ALA A 6 -13.95 8.75 -16.44
N PRO A 7 -14.29 8.07 -17.56
CA PRO A 7 -14.20 6.60 -17.62
C PRO A 7 -12.77 6.05 -17.48
N ALA A 8 -11.77 6.81 -17.93
CA ALA A 8 -10.37 6.40 -17.82
C ALA A 8 -9.87 6.50 -16.37
N LEU A 9 -10.25 7.57 -15.64
CA LEU A 9 -9.90 7.73 -14.23
C LEU A 9 -10.62 6.70 -13.35
N ASP A 10 -11.86 6.35 -13.68
CA ASP A 10 -12.59 5.27 -12.99
C ASP A 10 -11.90 3.93 -13.20
N ALA A 11 -11.49 3.61 -14.43
CA ALA A 11 -10.74 2.38 -14.71
C ALA A 11 -9.42 2.32 -13.91
N ILE A 12 -8.69 3.44 -13.83
CA ILE A 12 -7.44 3.52 -13.06
C ILE A 12 -7.71 3.36 -11.56
N ALA A 13 -8.75 4.01 -11.01
CA ALA A 13 -9.10 3.87 -9.61
C ALA A 13 -9.53 2.43 -9.25
N PHE A 14 -10.21 1.74 -10.16
CA PHE A 14 -10.54 0.33 -10.02
C PHE A 14 -9.30 -0.57 -10.04
N GLN A 15 -8.39 -0.36 -11.01
CA GLN A 15 -7.12 -1.10 -11.10
C GLN A 15 -6.26 -0.88 -9.85
N LEU A 16 -6.17 0.35 -9.36
CA LEU A 16 -5.47 0.68 -8.12
C LEU A 16 -6.07 -0.05 -6.90
N ALA A 17 -7.40 -0.10 -6.79
CA ALA A 17 -8.05 -0.83 -5.70
C ALA A 17 -7.71 -2.33 -5.73
N ALA A 18 -7.71 -2.95 -6.91
CA ALA A 18 -7.33 -4.35 -7.09
C ALA A 18 -5.83 -4.59 -6.77
N ALA A 19 -4.94 -3.70 -7.23
CA ALA A 19 -3.51 -3.78 -6.95
C ALA A 19 -3.22 -3.66 -5.43
N LEU A 20 -3.97 -2.83 -4.70
CA LEU A 20 -3.85 -2.72 -3.24
C LEU A 20 -4.28 -3.99 -2.51
N GLU A 21 -5.31 -4.68 -2.99
CA GLU A 21 -5.74 -5.96 -2.41
C GLU A 21 -4.70 -7.05 -2.63
N GLU A 22 -4.14 -7.14 -3.84
CA GLU A 22 -3.05 -8.09 -4.12
C GLU A 22 -1.80 -7.79 -3.29
N TYR A 23 -1.44 -6.51 -3.19
CA TYR A 23 -0.34 -6.04 -2.36
C TYR A 23 -0.54 -6.38 -0.88
N GLU A 24 -1.73 -6.16 -0.31
CA GLU A 24 -2.05 -6.50 1.09
C GLU A 24 -1.83 -7.99 1.36
N VAL A 25 -2.26 -8.86 0.42
CA VAL A 25 -2.05 -10.31 0.51
C VAL A 25 -0.56 -10.67 0.44
N SER A 26 0.19 -10.11 -0.51
CA SER A 26 1.64 -10.36 -0.65
C SER A 26 2.42 -9.90 0.59
N VAL A 27 2.11 -8.72 1.12
CA VAL A 27 2.74 -8.19 2.34
C VAL A 27 2.44 -9.08 3.54
N GLY A 28 1.19 -9.54 3.69
CA GLY A 28 0.82 -10.49 4.76
C GLY A 28 1.68 -11.75 4.71
N ARG A 29 1.83 -12.34 3.52
CA ARG A 29 2.72 -13.50 3.31
C ARG A 29 4.18 -13.17 3.63
N MET A 30 4.68 -12.03 3.17
CA MET A 30 6.06 -11.59 3.43
C MET A 30 6.35 -11.44 4.94
N ILE A 31 5.39 -10.95 5.73
CA ILE A 31 5.51 -10.86 7.19
C ILE A 31 5.54 -12.27 7.82
N ASP A 32 4.66 -13.17 7.37
CA ASP A 32 4.53 -14.52 7.94
C ASP A 32 5.72 -15.44 7.59
N THR A 33 6.32 -15.28 6.41
CA THR A 33 7.42 -16.13 5.89
C THR A 33 8.72 -15.35 5.69
N TRP A 34 8.99 -14.36 6.56
CA TRP A 34 10.11 -13.44 6.43
C TRP A 34 11.43 -14.12 6.00
N LEU A 35 12.14 -13.50 5.03
CA LEU A 35 13.34 -13.95 4.29
C LEU A 35 13.13 -14.59 2.91
N ASP A 36 11.89 -14.67 2.44
CA ASP A 36 11.64 -14.94 1.03
C ASP A 36 11.95 -13.69 0.18
N MET A 37 13.12 -13.69 -0.46
CA MET A 37 13.57 -12.60 -1.34
C MET A 37 12.74 -12.48 -2.62
N GLU A 38 12.08 -13.56 -3.06
CA GLU A 38 11.14 -13.50 -4.19
C GLU A 38 9.88 -12.75 -3.77
N LEU A 39 9.35 -13.02 -2.56
CA LEU A 39 8.23 -12.24 -2.02
C LEU A 39 8.59 -10.77 -1.83
N TYR A 40 9.78 -10.45 -1.34
CA TYR A 40 10.23 -9.06 -1.23
C TYR A 40 10.31 -8.37 -2.60
N GLY A 41 10.85 -9.06 -3.62
CA GLY A 41 10.88 -8.57 -4.99
C GLY A 41 9.49 -8.27 -5.53
N ARG A 42 8.55 -9.22 -5.37
CA ARG A 42 7.15 -9.04 -5.78
C ARG A 42 6.48 -7.86 -5.08
N VAL A 43 6.64 -7.74 -3.76
CA VAL A 43 6.07 -6.61 -3.00
C VAL A 43 6.66 -5.27 -3.48
N SER A 44 7.96 -5.26 -3.84
CA SER A 44 8.64 -4.08 -4.38
C SER A 44 8.16 -3.71 -5.80
N GLU A 45 7.78 -4.69 -6.62
CA GLU A 45 7.17 -4.43 -7.92
C GLU A 45 5.76 -3.87 -7.77
N GLN A 46 4.96 -4.46 -6.87
CA GLN A 46 3.60 -4.02 -6.57
C GLN A 46 3.56 -2.59 -6.03
N ILE A 47 4.52 -2.17 -5.19
CA ILE A 47 4.55 -0.80 -4.67
C ILE A 47 4.85 0.21 -5.79
N GLU A 48 5.70 -0.12 -6.76
CA GLU A 48 5.92 0.72 -7.94
C GLU A 48 4.71 0.72 -8.89
N GLU A 49 3.98 -0.39 -9.03
CA GLU A 49 2.74 -0.41 -9.80
C GLU A 49 1.67 0.51 -9.18
N ILE A 50 1.49 0.44 -7.86
CA ILE A 50 0.58 1.33 -7.12
C ILE A 50 0.96 2.80 -7.34
N ARG A 51 2.26 3.11 -7.34
CA ARG A 51 2.76 4.46 -7.64
C ARG A 51 2.30 4.92 -9.02
N LEU A 52 2.43 4.08 -10.05
CA LEU A 52 2.04 4.42 -11.43
C LEU A 52 0.54 4.73 -11.53
N TYR A 53 -0.32 3.97 -10.86
CA TYR A 53 -1.76 4.27 -10.81
C TYR A 53 -2.09 5.53 -10.00
N CYS A 54 -1.30 5.88 -8.98
CA CYS A 54 -1.51 7.10 -8.20
C CYS A 54 -1.15 8.39 -8.97
N LEU A 55 -0.20 8.33 -9.91
CA LEU A 55 0.26 9.51 -10.68
C LEU A 55 -0.88 10.34 -11.34
N PRO A 56 -1.85 9.74 -12.05
CA PRO A 56 -2.97 10.49 -12.65
C PRO A 56 -4.06 10.91 -11.64
N LEU A 57 -3.95 10.52 -10.37
CA LEU A 57 -4.95 10.75 -9.32
C LEU A 57 -4.38 11.66 -8.21
N PRO A 58 -4.22 12.97 -8.45
CA PRO A 58 -3.52 13.88 -7.53
C PRO A 58 -4.12 13.93 -6.12
N GLN A 59 -5.42 13.71 -5.99
CA GLN A 59 -6.13 13.59 -4.71
C GLN A 59 -5.66 12.41 -3.84
N LEU A 60 -4.95 11.44 -4.42
CA LEU A 60 -4.37 10.29 -3.72
C LEU A 60 -2.90 10.51 -3.33
N SER A 61 -2.28 11.64 -3.71
CA SER A 61 -0.86 11.91 -3.44
C SER A 61 -0.48 11.79 -1.95
N ALA A 62 -1.25 12.42 -1.07
CA ALA A 62 -1.02 12.34 0.38
C ALA A 62 -1.17 10.92 0.94
N PRO A 63 -2.30 10.20 0.77
CA PRO A 63 -2.42 8.83 1.27
C PRO A 63 -1.44 7.86 0.61
N TRP A 64 -1.01 8.11 -0.64
CA TRP A 64 0.06 7.36 -1.27
C TRP A 64 1.40 7.55 -0.56
N VAL A 65 1.80 8.79 -0.28
CA VAL A 65 3.05 9.07 0.45
C VAL A 65 3.02 8.45 1.84
N GLU A 66 1.89 8.51 2.54
CA GLU A 66 1.71 7.82 3.83
C GLU A 66 1.94 6.31 3.71
N LEU A 67 1.37 5.65 2.69
CA LEU A 67 1.60 4.23 2.44
C LEU A 67 3.08 3.93 2.16
N LEU A 68 3.76 4.77 1.37
CA LEU A 68 5.18 4.58 1.06
C LEU A 68 6.06 4.66 2.32
N ILE A 69 5.77 5.61 3.22
CA ILE A 69 6.45 5.73 4.50
C ILE A 69 6.19 4.47 5.34
N ALA A 70 4.92 4.07 5.51
CA ALA A 70 4.58 2.90 6.30
C ALA A 70 5.18 1.60 5.73
N HIS A 71 5.31 1.49 4.40
CA HIS A 71 5.98 0.38 3.74
C HIS A 71 7.48 0.34 4.07
N ALA A 72 8.17 1.48 3.99
CA ALA A 72 9.58 1.57 4.35
C ALA A 72 9.82 1.23 5.83
N GLU A 73 8.95 1.71 6.72
CA GLU A 73 8.98 1.37 8.14
C GLU A 73 8.79 -0.13 8.38
N LEU A 74 7.85 -0.76 7.67
CA LEU A 74 7.58 -2.20 7.76
C LEU A 74 8.78 -3.02 7.32
N VAL A 75 9.33 -2.72 6.13
CA VAL A 75 10.53 -3.37 5.61
C VAL A 75 11.69 -3.21 6.58
N HIS A 76 11.88 -2.00 7.14
CA HIS A 76 12.93 -1.74 8.11
C HIS A 76 12.75 -2.53 9.41
N ALA A 77 11.53 -2.59 9.96
CA ALA A 77 11.22 -3.37 11.16
C ALA A 77 11.49 -4.86 10.96
N LEU A 78 11.11 -5.40 9.81
CA LEU A 78 11.37 -6.79 9.43
C LEU A 78 12.89 -7.06 9.29
N TRP A 79 13.64 -6.14 8.69
CA TRP A 79 15.11 -6.23 8.64
C TRP A 79 15.76 -6.17 10.02
N ARG A 80 15.27 -5.32 10.93
CA ARG A 80 15.78 -5.25 12.30
C ARG A 80 15.55 -6.53 13.08
N LEU A 81 14.35 -7.10 12.99
CA LEU A 81 14.01 -8.38 13.60
C LEU A 81 14.97 -9.52 13.18
N ARG A 82 15.55 -9.43 11.99
CA ARG A 82 16.56 -10.39 11.49
C ARG A 82 17.92 -10.21 12.15
N PHE A 83 18.37 -8.97 12.32
CA PHE A 83 19.77 -8.66 12.64
C PHE A 83 20.01 -8.28 14.10
N GLN A 84 18.96 -8.17 14.93
CA GLN A 84 19.06 -7.87 16.35
C GLN A 84 18.45 -8.99 17.20
N GLU A 85 19.20 -9.43 18.21
CA GLU A 85 18.71 -10.30 19.29
C GLU A 85 18.15 -9.40 20.40
N GLU A 86 16.81 -9.33 20.54
CA GLU A 86 16.06 -9.24 21.83
C GLU A 86 14.60 -8.77 21.62
N GLY A 87 13.68 -9.30 22.41
CA GLY A 87 12.22 -9.38 22.17
C GLY A 87 11.39 -8.10 22.00
N THR A 88 11.98 -6.90 22.11
CA THR A 88 11.30 -5.60 21.91
C THR A 88 10.85 -5.37 20.45
N ASP A 89 11.45 -6.07 19.49
CA ASP A 89 11.19 -5.84 18.06
C ASP A 89 9.83 -6.42 17.57
N ARG A 90 9.21 -7.35 18.32
CA ARG A 90 7.93 -7.95 17.93
C ARG A 90 6.73 -7.02 18.14
N GLU A 91 6.67 -6.33 19.28
CA GLU A 91 5.61 -5.34 19.55
C GLU A 91 5.68 -4.20 18.53
N ARG A 92 6.91 -3.72 18.26
CA ARG A 92 7.14 -2.70 17.24
C ARG A 92 6.73 -3.17 15.84
N LEU A 93 7.01 -4.42 15.47
CA LEU A 93 6.58 -4.97 14.18
C LEU A 93 5.05 -4.96 14.06
N GLU A 94 4.34 -5.34 15.11
CA GLU A 94 2.87 -5.36 15.11
C GLU A 94 2.29 -3.93 14.99
N GLU A 95 2.85 -2.95 15.69
CA GLU A 95 2.46 -1.53 15.53
C GLU A 95 2.63 -1.06 14.08
N VAL A 96 3.80 -1.33 13.50
CA VAL A 96 4.11 -0.92 12.13
C VAL A 96 3.23 -1.66 11.12
N ARG A 97 2.94 -2.94 11.34
CA ARG A 97 1.98 -3.73 10.54
C ARG A 97 0.58 -3.10 10.58
N GLN A 98 0.10 -2.73 11.76
CA GLN A 98 -1.21 -2.09 11.91
C GLN A 98 -1.26 -0.73 11.22
N HIS A 99 -0.20 0.07 11.36
CA HIS A 99 -0.09 1.36 10.68
C HIS A 99 -0.12 1.18 9.15
N HIS A 100 0.71 0.27 8.63
CA HIS A 100 0.75 -0.08 7.21
C HIS A 100 -0.62 -0.53 6.69
N THR A 101 -1.28 -1.45 7.41
CA THR A 101 -2.63 -1.93 7.06
C THR A 101 -3.65 -0.78 7.03
N ALA A 102 -3.56 0.17 7.96
CA ALA A 102 -4.43 1.34 7.99
C ALA A 102 -4.20 2.24 6.77
N CYS A 103 -2.94 2.45 6.35
CA CYS A 103 -2.60 3.21 5.15
C CYS A 103 -3.14 2.55 3.87
N VAL A 104 -2.98 1.23 3.72
CA VAL A 104 -3.56 0.48 2.58
C VAL A 104 -5.08 0.67 2.53
N ARG A 105 -5.76 0.49 3.66
CA ARG A 105 -7.22 0.66 3.74
C ARG A 105 -7.67 2.08 3.44
N LYS A 106 -6.93 3.08 3.92
CA LYS A 106 -7.19 4.51 3.66
C LYS A 106 -7.05 4.82 2.17
N LEU A 107 -6.00 4.33 1.52
CA LEU A 107 -5.82 4.56 0.09
C LEU A 107 -6.91 3.85 -0.74
N ARG A 108 -7.24 2.59 -0.39
CA ARG A 108 -8.33 1.84 -1.04
C ARG A 108 -9.69 2.51 -0.88
N SER A 109 -10.03 2.96 0.32
CA SER A 109 -11.32 3.63 0.55
C SER A 109 -11.45 4.91 -0.28
N ARG A 110 -10.37 5.67 -0.46
CA ARG A 110 -10.34 6.85 -1.33
C ARG A 110 -10.55 6.49 -2.80
N CYS A 111 -10.00 5.37 -3.27
CA CYS A 111 -10.26 4.85 -4.61
C CYS A 111 -11.75 4.52 -4.80
N LEU A 112 -12.36 3.85 -3.82
CA LEU A 112 -13.80 3.52 -3.87
C LEU A 112 -14.70 4.76 -3.84
N VAL A 113 -14.33 5.77 -3.04
CA VAL A 113 -15.04 7.06 -3.01
C VAL A 113 -15.01 7.71 -4.39
N LEU A 114 -13.85 7.71 -5.06
CA LEU A 114 -13.72 8.24 -6.43
C LEU A 114 -14.64 7.52 -7.42
N LEU A 115 -14.69 6.18 -7.37
CA LEU A 115 -15.57 5.36 -8.22
C LEU A 115 -17.06 5.63 -7.98
N SER A 116 -17.43 5.96 -6.73
CA SER A 116 -18.83 6.24 -6.37
C SER A 116 -19.28 7.68 -6.68
N GLY A 117 -18.35 8.57 -7.04
CA GLY A 117 -18.62 10.00 -7.22
C GLY A 117 -18.94 10.76 -5.93
N ALA A 118 -18.69 10.15 -4.76
CA ALA A 118 -18.92 10.78 -3.46
C ALA A 118 -17.81 11.81 -3.13
N PRO A 119 -18.10 12.86 -2.34
CA PRO A 119 -17.10 13.83 -1.93
C PRO A 119 -16.05 13.20 -1.01
N LEU A 120 -14.78 13.53 -1.24
CA LEU A 120 -13.67 13.15 -0.37
C LEU A 120 -13.72 14.00 0.90
N SER A 121 -14.24 13.46 2.00
CA SER A 121 -14.23 14.08 3.34
C SER A 121 -12.86 14.04 4.00
#